data_AF-A0A2S8FYP1-F1
#
_entry.id   AF-A0A2S8FYP1-F1
#
_cell.length_a   1.000
_cell.length_b   1.000
_cell.length_c   1.000
_cell.angle_alpha   90.00
_cell.angle_beta   90.00
_cell.angle_gamma   90.00
#
_symmetry.space_group_name_H-M   'P 1'
#
loop_
_entity.id
_entity.type
_entity.pdbx_description
1 polymer ?
#
loop_
_entity_poly.entity_id
_entity_poly.type
_entity_poly.pdbx_seq_one_letter_code
_entity_poly.pdbx_strand_id
1 'polypeptide(L)'
;MVRRCGFVVFVFSFLVGHLSADETNLRLDLAECPERVQASIRRELHDLEIPEVELIENEEDQTYRVVYKIEDRWYETKVHEDGILVSKLLQKKLRQEAMQGGAELYWVEITLDGQPYDLCVSQDGKFLSKRRRELPKEVEQTNEQGIPDEIALPQRMPRPIEQVVSRESRGGEVTGVPLLADKNPRVPHTTFSFNWSSSTKEGTKFDIKIDRTPAVK
;
A
#
# COMPACT_ATOMS: atom_id res chain seq x y z
N MET A 1 -32.11 46.46 3.41
CA MET A 1 -31.68 45.07 3.64
C MET A 1 -30.59 44.74 2.63
N VAL A 2 -29.31 44.75 3.04
CA VAL A 2 -28.18 44.35 2.21
C VAL A 2 -27.35 43.39 3.04
N ARG A 3 -27.41 42.09 2.72
CA ARG A 3 -26.63 41.05 3.40
C ARG A 3 -25.22 41.06 2.82
N ARG A 4 -24.22 41.45 3.63
CA ARG A 4 -22.81 41.24 3.33
C ARG A 4 -22.40 39.86 3.83
N CYS A 5 -22.14 38.92 2.93
CA CYS A 5 -21.41 37.69 3.24
C CYS A 5 -19.93 38.05 3.34
N GLY A 6 -19.39 38.05 4.56
CA GLY A 6 -17.96 38.11 4.79
C GLY A 6 -17.34 36.73 4.51
N PHE A 7 -16.45 36.67 3.53
CA PHE A 7 -15.54 35.54 3.33
C PHE A 7 -14.49 35.58 4.46
N VAL A 8 -14.39 34.50 5.23
CA VAL A 8 -13.27 34.27 6.16
C VAL A 8 -12.29 33.34 5.45
N VAL A 9 -11.15 33.87 5.03
CA VAL A 9 -10.03 33.08 4.53
C VAL A 9 -9.27 32.58 5.76
N PHE A 10 -9.38 31.28 6.06
CA PHE A 10 -8.51 30.62 7.03
C PHE A 10 -7.16 30.35 6.37
N VAL A 11 -6.19 31.21 6.65
CA VAL A 11 -4.77 30.92 6.36
C VAL A 11 -4.30 29.91 7.41
N PHE A 12 -4.31 28.62 7.07
CA PHE A 12 -3.67 27.59 7.87
C PHE A 12 -2.15 27.67 7.64
N SER A 13 -1.45 28.40 8.52
CA SER A 13 -0.01 28.29 8.64
C SER A 13 0.33 26.92 9.25
N PHE A 14 0.53 25.91 8.40
CA PHE A 14 1.03 24.62 8.83
C PHE A 14 2.52 24.71 9.17
N LEU A 15 2.78 24.78 10.48
CA LEU A 15 4.02 24.32 11.09
C LEU A 15 4.02 22.78 11.02
N VAL A 16 4.54 22.21 9.94
CA VAL A 16 4.89 20.77 9.89
C VAL A 16 6.41 20.67 9.82
N GLY A 17 6.98 20.18 10.92
CA GLY A 17 8.39 19.96 11.08
C GLY A 17 8.94 18.88 10.15
N HIS A 18 10.17 19.14 9.71
CA HIS A 18 11.25 18.21 9.37
C HIS A 18 10.88 16.75 9.12
N LEU A 19 10.92 16.33 7.85
CA LEU A 19 11.32 14.99 7.44
C LEU A 19 11.98 15.04 6.05
N SER A 20 13.30 14.82 6.04
CA SER A 20 14.15 14.30 4.95
C SER A 20 14.37 15.13 3.67
N ALA A 21 15.66 15.38 3.40
CA ALA A 21 16.32 15.67 2.13
C ALA A 21 15.45 16.33 1.04
N ASP A 22 15.61 17.66 0.95
CA ASP A 22 15.00 18.56 -0.01
C ASP A 22 15.55 18.28 -1.43
N GLU A 23 15.14 17.16 -2.03
CA GLU A 23 14.95 17.13 -3.49
C GLU A 23 13.77 18.05 -3.77
N THR A 24 14.04 19.19 -4.40
CA THR A 24 13.05 20.17 -4.82
C THR A 24 12.14 19.57 -5.89
N ASN A 25 11.24 18.67 -5.48
CA ASN A 25 10.21 18.12 -6.34
C ASN A 25 9.25 19.26 -6.72
N LEU A 26 8.95 19.36 -8.00
CA LEU A 26 8.08 20.40 -8.53
C LEU A 26 6.65 20.17 -8.00
N ARG A 27 6.08 21.18 -7.36
CA ARG A 27 4.69 21.14 -6.90
C ARG A 27 3.79 21.77 -7.95
N LEU A 28 2.74 21.05 -8.29
CA LEU A 28 1.79 21.39 -9.34
C LEU A 28 0.39 21.44 -8.75
N ASP A 29 -0.41 22.36 -9.28
CA ASP A 29 -1.86 22.26 -9.15
C ASP A 29 -2.34 21.03 -9.93
N LEU A 30 -3.43 20.41 -9.48
CA LEU A 30 -4.01 19.27 -10.21
C LEU A 30 -4.33 19.63 -11.67
N ALA A 31 -4.77 20.87 -11.92
CA ALA A 31 -5.11 21.34 -13.27
C ALA A 31 -3.91 21.38 -14.22
N GLU A 32 -2.68 21.45 -13.69
CA GLU A 32 -1.43 21.46 -14.46
C GLU A 32 -0.93 20.05 -14.79
N CYS A 33 -1.47 19.03 -14.13
CA CYS A 33 -1.13 17.63 -14.40
C CYS A 33 -1.76 17.15 -15.73
N PRO A 34 -1.19 16.12 -16.39
CA PRO A 34 -1.81 15.51 -17.57
C PRO A 34 -3.24 15.01 -17.28
N GLU A 35 -4.17 15.13 -18.24
CA GLU A 35 -5.60 14.77 -18.03
C GLU A 35 -5.80 13.36 -17.47
N ARG A 36 -4.99 12.41 -17.92
CA ARG A 36 -4.99 11.00 -17.49
C ARG A 36 -4.63 10.88 -16.00
N VAL A 37 -3.60 11.62 -15.58
CA VAL A 37 -3.17 11.71 -14.18
C VAL A 37 -4.27 12.35 -13.35
N GLN A 38 -4.87 13.45 -13.82
CA GLN A 38 -5.97 14.10 -13.14
C GLN A 38 -7.15 13.15 -12.93
N ALA A 39 -7.54 12.39 -13.96
CA ALA A 39 -8.61 11.41 -13.89
C ALA A 39 -8.34 10.34 -12.83
N SER A 40 -7.11 9.82 -12.79
CA SER A 40 -6.70 8.82 -11.81
C SER A 40 -6.61 9.35 -10.38
N ILE A 41 -6.13 10.58 -10.18
CA ILE A 41 -6.11 11.23 -8.86
C ILE A 41 -7.54 11.49 -8.39
N ARG A 42 -8.41 12.12 -9.21
CA ARG A 42 -9.82 12.35 -8.87
C ARG A 42 -10.55 11.07 -8.56
N ARG A 43 -10.26 10.01 -9.31
CA ARG A 43 -10.75 8.67 -9.00
C ARG A 43 -10.33 8.31 -7.58
N GLU A 44 -9.04 8.21 -7.29
CA GLU A 44 -8.56 7.72 -6.00
C GLU A 44 -8.92 8.58 -4.77
N LEU A 45 -8.96 9.90 -4.94
CA LEU A 45 -9.28 10.85 -3.87
C LEU A 45 -10.79 11.11 -3.72
N HIS A 46 -11.63 10.63 -4.65
CA HIS A 46 -13.07 10.87 -4.63
C HIS A 46 -13.41 12.38 -4.55
N ASP A 47 -14.31 12.76 -3.63
CA ASP A 47 -14.76 14.14 -3.42
C ASP A 47 -13.86 14.91 -2.42
N LEU A 48 -12.71 14.34 -2.06
CA LEU A 48 -11.76 15.04 -1.19
C LEU A 48 -11.18 16.24 -1.91
N GLU A 49 -10.96 17.30 -1.15
CA GLU A 49 -10.16 18.42 -1.61
C GLU A 49 -8.75 17.91 -1.96
N ILE A 50 -8.34 18.14 -3.20
CA ILE A 50 -7.05 17.69 -3.71
C ILE A 50 -6.05 18.76 -3.32
N PRO A 51 -5.05 18.45 -2.48
CA PRO A 51 -4.16 19.45 -1.92
C PRO A 51 -3.17 19.93 -2.98
N GLU A 52 -1.97 19.34 -3.06
CA GLU A 52 -0.95 19.66 -4.06
C GLU A 52 -0.44 18.35 -4.66
N VAL A 53 -0.06 18.38 -5.94
CA VAL A 53 0.55 17.24 -6.63
C VAL A 53 2.05 17.47 -6.74
N GLU A 54 2.85 16.58 -6.20
CA GLU A 54 4.31 16.61 -6.35
C GLU A 54 4.70 15.78 -7.59
N LEU A 55 5.40 16.40 -8.53
CA LEU A 55 6.05 15.72 -9.65
C LEU A 55 7.40 15.17 -9.19
N ILE A 56 7.57 13.86 -9.35
CA ILE A 56 8.82 13.13 -9.14
C ILE A 56 9.32 12.71 -10.51
N GLU A 57 10.39 13.34 -10.97
CA GLU A 57 11.06 13.02 -12.23
C GLU A 57 12.17 12.01 -11.98
N ASN A 58 12.13 10.88 -12.67
CA ASN A 58 13.28 9.97 -12.79
C ASN A 58 13.85 10.08 -14.21
N GLU A 59 15.02 9.50 -14.45
CA GLU A 59 15.70 9.57 -15.77
C GLU A 59 14.83 9.06 -16.94
N GLU A 60 13.93 8.11 -16.68
CA GLU A 60 13.13 7.42 -17.69
C GLU A 60 11.62 7.67 -17.56
N ASP A 61 11.13 8.03 -16.37
CA ASP A 61 9.69 8.07 -16.06
C ASP A 61 9.31 9.23 -15.13
N GLN A 62 8.09 9.75 -15.30
CA GLN A 62 7.48 10.74 -14.42
C GLN A 62 6.38 10.12 -13.54
N THR A 63 6.45 10.40 -12.23
CA THR A 63 5.43 9.97 -11.27
C THR A 63 4.87 11.16 -10.50
N TYR A 64 3.55 11.20 -10.38
CA TYR A 64 2.80 12.22 -9.68
C TYR A 64 2.38 11.69 -8.31
N ARG A 65 2.81 12.35 -7.25
CA ARG A 65 2.55 11.98 -5.85
C ARG A 65 1.57 12.95 -5.23
N VAL A 66 0.56 12.43 -4.53
CA VAL A 66 -0.38 13.21 -3.72
C VAL A 66 -0.44 12.64 -2.33
N VAL A 67 -0.36 13.51 -1.32
CA VAL A 67 -0.52 13.15 0.10
C VAL A 67 -1.78 13.81 0.63
N TYR A 68 -2.70 13.02 1.17
CA TYR A 68 -4.01 13.49 1.62
C TYR A 68 -4.50 12.73 2.85
N LYS A 69 -5.56 13.23 3.47
CA LYS A 69 -6.11 12.68 4.72
C LYS A 69 -7.53 12.15 4.52
N ILE A 70 -7.78 10.91 4.96
CA ILE A 70 -9.12 10.29 5.03
C ILE A 70 -9.32 9.78 6.45
N GLU A 71 -10.42 10.14 7.11
CA GLU A 71 -10.78 9.60 8.44
C GLU A 71 -9.61 9.66 9.45
N ASP A 72 -8.97 10.83 9.54
CA ASP A 72 -7.80 11.08 10.39
C ASP A 72 -6.51 10.33 10.00
N ARG A 73 -6.49 9.65 8.86
CA ARG A 73 -5.33 8.85 8.39
C ARG A 73 -4.73 9.47 7.14
N TRP A 74 -3.41 9.55 7.12
CA TRP A 74 -2.66 10.05 5.98
C TRP A 74 -2.40 8.94 4.96
N TYR A 75 -2.67 9.25 3.71
CA TYR A 75 -2.43 8.38 2.57
C TYR A 75 -1.51 9.07 1.57
N GLU A 76 -0.72 8.26 0.88
CA GLU A 76 0.10 8.66 -0.25
C GLU A 76 -0.39 7.90 -1.48
N THR A 77 -0.67 8.61 -2.58
CA THR A 77 -1.01 8.01 -3.87
C THR A 77 0.00 8.43 -4.90
N LYS A 78 0.49 7.48 -5.69
CA LYS A 78 1.42 7.68 -6.80
C LYS A 78 0.80 7.21 -8.10
N VAL A 79 0.81 8.08 -9.11
CA VAL A 79 0.25 7.85 -10.43
C VAL A 79 1.34 8.11 -11.46
N HIS A 80 1.52 7.18 -12.39
CA HIS A 80 2.46 7.33 -13.49
C HIS A 80 1.92 8.33 -14.54
N GLU A 81 2.77 8.93 -15.37
CA GLU A 81 2.38 9.95 -16.36
C GLU A 81 1.30 9.51 -17.36
N ASP A 82 1.23 8.21 -17.64
CA ASP A 82 0.19 7.61 -18.49
C ASP A 82 -1.18 7.53 -17.81
N GLY A 83 -1.27 7.89 -16.54
CA GLY A 83 -2.48 7.82 -15.72
C GLY A 83 -2.63 6.50 -14.98
N ILE A 84 -1.66 5.58 -15.02
CA ILE A 84 -1.77 4.32 -14.29
C ILE A 84 -1.46 4.53 -12.80
N LEU A 85 -2.32 4.00 -11.93
CA LEU A 85 -2.07 3.98 -10.49
C LEU A 85 -0.87 3.07 -10.20
N VAL A 86 0.18 3.62 -9.62
CA VAL A 86 1.35 2.84 -9.18
C VAL A 86 1.11 2.30 -7.77
N SER A 87 0.69 3.17 -6.85
CA SER A 87 0.39 2.76 -5.47
C SER A 87 -0.50 3.74 -4.73
N LYS A 88 -1.19 3.23 -3.71
CA LYS A 88 -1.90 3.99 -2.68
C LYS A 88 -1.59 3.36 -1.33
N LEU A 89 -0.95 4.10 -0.44
CA LEU A 89 -0.35 3.58 0.79
C LEU A 89 -0.81 4.38 1.98
N LEU A 90 -1.21 3.70 3.06
CA LEU A 90 -1.30 4.30 4.38
C LEU A 90 0.10 4.76 4.81
N GLN A 91 0.18 5.92 5.47
CA GLN A 91 1.42 6.52 5.97
C GLN A 91 2.28 5.47 6.67
N LYS A 92 3.59 5.48 6.36
CA LYS A 92 4.55 4.43 6.77
C LYS A 92 4.47 4.07 8.24
N LYS A 93 4.37 5.06 9.13
CA LYS A 93 4.26 4.85 10.59
C LYS A 93 3.00 4.08 10.97
N LEU A 94 1.82 4.56 10.53
CA LEU A 94 0.53 3.91 10.78
C LEU A 94 0.44 2.52 10.15
N ARG A 95 1.08 2.33 9.00
CA ARG A 95 1.19 1.02 8.36
C ARG A 95 2.09 0.08 9.15
N GLN A 96 3.25 0.53 9.61
CA GLN A 96 4.16 -0.27 10.44
C GLN A 96 3.50 -0.66 11.77
N GLU A 97 2.80 0.25 12.42
CA GLU A 97 2.03 -0.03 13.64
C GLU A 97 0.98 -1.13 13.39
N ALA A 98 0.24 -1.06 12.27
CA ALA A 98 -0.73 -2.09 11.90
C ALA A 98 -0.06 -3.45 11.62
N MET A 99 1.12 -3.46 10.97
CA MET A 99 1.85 -4.69 10.66
C MET A 99 2.54 -5.30 11.89
N GLN A 100 2.96 -4.49 12.86
CA GLN A 100 3.66 -4.94 14.08
C GLN A 100 2.71 -5.25 15.23
N GLY A 101 1.49 -4.70 15.21
CA GLY A 101 0.49 -4.85 16.27
C GLY A 101 -0.16 -6.23 16.35
N GLY A 102 0.36 -7.24 15.62
CA GLY A 102 -0.18 -8.60 15.61
C GLY A 102 -1.54 -8.75 14.92
N ALA A 103 -2.02 -7.71 14.23
CA ALA A 103 -3.26 -7.79 13.47
C ALA A 103 -3.08 -8.72 12.27
N GLU A 104 -4.02 -9.64 12.08
CA GLU A 104 -4.05 -10.48 10.89
C GLU A 104 -4.24 -9.61 9.65
N LEU A 105 -3.39 -9.82 8.65
CA LEU A 105 -3.40 -9.08 7.39
C LEU A 105 -3.82 -10.01 6.25
N TYR A 106 -4.64 -9.48 5.37
CA TYR A 106 -5.12 -10.15 4.17
C TYR A 106 -4.58 -9.44 2.94
N TRP A 107 -4.10 -10.24 2.00
CA TRP A 107 -3.69 -9.82 0.67
C TRP A 107 -4.74 -10.26 -0.33
N VAL A 108 -5.31 -9.31 -1.06
CA VAL A 108 -6.38 -9.56 -2.03
C VAL A 108 -5.90 -9.12 -3.41
N GLU A 109 -6.00 -10.03 -4.36
CA GLU A 109 -5.68 -9.73 -5.75
C GLU A 109 -6.91 -9.15 -6.44
N ILE A 110 -6.75 -7.99 -7.06
CA ILE A 110 -7.80 -7.37 -7.86
C ILE A 110 -7.24 -6.98 -9.23
N THR A 111 -8.13 -6.88 -10.22
CA THR A 111 -7.84 -6.28 -11.50
C THR A 111 -8.62 -4.99 -11.65
N LEU A 112 -7.93 -3.88 -11.93
CA LEU A 112 -8.52 -2.56 -12.16
C LEU A 112 -8.00 -2.04 -13.50
N ASP A 113 -8.91 -1.68 -14.41
CA ASP A 113 -8.59 -1.25 -15.77
C ASP A 113 -7.66 -2.23 -16.53
N GLY A 114 -7.86 -3.54 -16.30
CA GLY A 114 -7.02 -4.59 -16.89
C GLY A 114 -5.61 -4.71 -16.28
N GLN A 115 -5.30 -3.95 -15.24
CA GLN A 115 -4.02 -4.01 -14.52
C GLN A 115 -4.17 -4.77 -13.19
N PRO A 116 -3.25 -5.67 -12.84
CA PRO A 116 -3.30 -6.40 -11.58
C PRO A 116 -2.80 -5.55 -10.41
N TYR A 117 -3.47 -5.66 -9.27
CA TYR A 117 -3.08 -5.01 -8.02
C TYR A 117 -3.16 -5.95 -6.81
N ASP A 118 -2.28 -5.69 -5.86
CA ASP A 118 -2.29 -6.28 -4.53
C ASP A 118 -2.88 -5.28 -3.52
N LEU A 119 -3.99 -5.65 -2.90
CA LEU A 119 -4.58 -4.95 -1.77
C LEU A 119 -4.11 -5.60 -0.47
N CYS A 120 -3.69 -4.79 0.51
CA CYS A 120 -3.43 -5.24 1.87
C CYS A 120 -4.44 -4.58 2.82
N VAL A 121 -5.16 -5.43 3.55
CA VAL A 121 -6.25 -5.05 4.45
C VAL A 121 -6.07 -5.81 5.76
N SER A 122 -6.24 -5.15 6.90
CA SER A 122 -6.29 -5.86 8.18
C SER A 122 -7.65 -6.52 8.41
N GLN A 123 -7.69 -7.52 9.31
CA GLN A 123 -8.90 -8.30 9.62
C GLN A 123 -10.11 -7.45 10.04
N ASP A 124 -9.87 -6.31 10.67
CA ASP A 124 -10.89 -5.32 11.08
C ASP A 124 -11.42 -4.45 9.92
N GLY A 125 -10.95 -4.68 8.68
CA GLY A 125 -11.37 -3.91 7.51
C GLY A 125 -10.64 -2.57 7.37
N LYS A 126 -9.48 -2.39 7.99
CA LYS A 126 -8.64 -1.21 7.73
C LYS A 126 -7.76 -1.41 6.51
N PHE A 127 -7.89 -0.49 5.56
CA PHE A 127 -7.08 -0.46 4.34
C PHE A 127 -5.65 0.03 4.64
N LEU A 128 -4.65 -0.75 4.20
CA LEU A 128 -3.23 -0.46 4.44
C LEU A 128 -2.48 -0.10 3.16
N SER A 129 -2.73 -0.82 2.07
CA SER A 129 -2.11 -0.50 0.78
C SER A 129 -2.83 -1.10 -0.41
N LYS A 130 -2.66 -0.46 -1.56
CA LYS A 130 -2.98 -0.95 -2.91
C LYS A 130 -1.74 -0.71 -3.77
N ARG A 131 -1.23 -1.73 -4.45
CA ARG A 131 -0.01 -1.60 -5.27
C ARG A 131 -0.20 -2.30 -6.59
N ARG A 132 0.20 -1.65 -7.69
CA ARG A 132 0.25 -2.30 -8.99
C ARG A 132 1.26 -3.44 -8.93
N ARG A 133 0.89 -4.57 -9.50
CA ARG A 133 1.79 -5.69 -9.71
C ARG A 133 2.38 -5.57 -11.10
N GLU A 134 3.69 -5.75 -11.22
CA GLU A 134 4.29 -6.01 -12.51
C GLU A 134 3.83 -7.38 -12.98
N LEU A 135 3.22 -7.45 -14.16
CA LEU A 135 2.94 -8.74 -14.79
C LEU A 135 4.30 -9.46 -14.94
N PRO A 136 4.41 -10.73 -14.52
CA PRO A 136 5.63 -11.47 -14.75
C PRO A 136 5.95 -11.40 -16.24
N LYS A 137 7.16 -10.92 -16.60
CA LYS A 137 7.66 -11.08 -17.97
C LYS A 137 7.50 -12.56 -18.31
N GLU A 138 6.91 -12.90 -19.46
CA GLU A 138 6.78 -14.28 -19.89
C GLU A 138 8.18 -14.93 -19.90
N VAL A 139 8.53 -15.59 -18.81
CA VAL A 139 9.70 -16.46 -18.76
C VAL A 139 9.22 -17.73 -19.41
N GLU A 140 9.86 -18.10 -20.52
CA GLU A 140 9.64 -19.36 -21.20
C GLU A 140 9.53 -20.48 -20.17
N GLN A 141 8.40 -21.20 -20.22
CA GLN A 141 8.02 -22.24 -19.29
C GLN A 141 9.16 -23.27 -19.16
N THR A 142 9.88 -23.22 -18.04
CA THR A 142 10.64 -24.39 -17.59
C THR A 142 9.72 -25.18 -16.67
N ASN A 143 9.19 -26.28 -17.21
CA ASN A 143 8.51 -27.31 -16.45
C ASN A 143 9.41 -27.77 -15.30
N GLU A 144 8.98 -27.61 -14.05
CA GLU A 144 9.25 -28.58 -12.97
C GLU A 144 8.28 -28.38 -11.78
N GLN A 145 7.33 -29.31 -11.72
CA GLN A 145 6.74 -29.96 -10.54
C GLN A 145 6.72 -29.25 -9.18
N GLY A 146 5.48 -29.02 -8.73
CA GLY A 146 5.11 -28.89 -7.32
C GLY A 146 3.67 -28.40 -7.24
N ILE A 147 2.69 -29.31 -7.19
CA ILE A 147 1.32 -28.93 -6.81
C ILE A 147 1.44 -28.40 -5.38
N PRO A 148 1.17 -27.10 -5.10
CA PRO A 148 1.20 -26.63 -3.73
C PRO A 148 0.03 -27.30 -3.01
N ASP A 149 0.31 -27.88 -1.84
CA ASP A 149 -0.69 -28.40 -0.93
C ASP A 149 -1.90 -27.47 -0.89
N GLU A 150 -3.09 -28.04 -1.03
CA GLU A 150 -4.38 -27.37 -1.03
C GLU A 150 -4.49 -26.47 0.22
N ILE A 151 -4.14 -25.19 0.06
CA ILE A 151 -4.21 -24.20 1.13
C ILE A 151 -5.69 -24.12 1.50
N ALA A 152 -6.06 -24.67 2.65
CA ALA A 152 -7.43 -24.66 3.14
C ALA A 152 -7.91 -23.20 3.25
N LEU A 153 -8.77 -22.82 2.31
CA LEU A 153 -9.29 -21.48 2.10
C LEU A 153 -10.31 -21.16 3.21
N PRO A 154 -10.37 -19.92 3.74
CA PRO A 154 -11.59 -19.49 4.40
C PRO A 154 -12.72 -19.48 3.35
N GLN A 155 -13.80 -20.23 3.59
CA GLN A 155 -14.93 -20.38 2.65
C GLN A 155 -15.61 -19.05 2.28
N ARG A 156 -15.30 -17.95 2.99
CA ARG A 156 -15.84 -16.63 2.73
C ARG A 156 -14.90 -15.54 3.25
N MET A 157 -14.71 -14.49 2.47
CA MET A 157 -13.97 -13.30 2.90
C MET A 157 -14.71 -12.65 4.10
N PRO A 158 -14.02 -12.26 5.18
CA PRO A 158 -14.66 -11.52 6.27
C PRO A 158 -15.34 -10.25 5.74
N ARG A 159 -16.57 -9.97 6.20
CA ARG A 159 -17.36 -8.81 5.75
C ARG A 159 -16.61 -7.47 5.79
N PRO A 160 -15.81 -7.15 6.83
CA PRO A 160 -15.04 -5.90 6.84
C PRO A 160 -14.06 -5.80 5.67
N ILE A 161 -13.49 -6.92 5.25
CA ILE A 161 -12.55 -6.98 4.12
C ILE A 161 -13.33 -6.89 2.81
N GLU A 162 -14.47 -7.57 2.68
CA GLU A 162 -15.35 -7.47 1.50
C GLU A 162 -15.73 -6.02 1.19
N GLN A 163 -16.04 -5.23 2.23
CA GLN A 163 -16.37 -3.80 2.08
C GLN A 163 -15.18 -2.98 1.54
N VAL A 164 -13.97 -3.22 2.07
CA VAL A 164 -12.75 -2.56 1.57
C VAL A 164 -12.47 -2.97 0.14
N VAL A 165 -12.53 -4.26 -0.16
CA VAL A 165 -12.25 -4.78 -1.50
C VAL A 165 -13.24 -4.20 -2.51
N SER A 166 -14.53 -4.21 -2.20
CA SER A 166 -15.56 -3.62 -3.06
C SER A 166 -15.32 -2.12 -3.31
N ARG A 167 -14.95 -1.38 -2.27
CA ARG A 167 -14.64 0.06 -2.37
C ARG A 167 -13.38 0.31 -3.21
N GLU A 168 -12.30 -0.43 -2.97
CA GLU A 168 -11.00 -0.19 -3.61
C GLU A 168 -10.87 -0.82 -5.00
N SER A 169 -11.65 -1.88 -5.31
CA SER A 169 -11.69 -2.52 -6.63
C SER A 169 -12.53 -1.73 -7.64
N ARG A 170 -13.52 -0.96 -7.18
CA ARG A 170 -14.37 -0.08 -8.02
C ARG A 170 -15.03 -0.81 -9.20
N GLY A 171 -15.52 -2.02 -8.95
CA GLY A 171 -16.09 -2.88 -9.99
C GLY A 171 -15.05 -3.67 -10.78
N GLY A 172 -13.77 -3.50 -10.45
CA GLY A 172 -12.71 -4.42 -10.84
C GLY A 172 -12.93 -5.81 -10.27
N GLU A 173 -12.44 -6.81 -11.01
CA GLU A 173 -12.60 -8.22 -10.66
C GLU A 173 -11.66 -8.61 -9.52
N VAL A 174 -12.18 -9.36 -8.54
CA VAL A 174 -11.36 -10.00 -7.53
C VAL A 174 -10.84 -11.30 -8.13
N THR A 175 -9.61 -11.26 -8.64
CA THR A 175 -9.02 -12.35 -9.44
C THR A 175 -8.27 -13.38 -8.60
N GLY A 176 -8.13 -13.16 -7.29
CA GLY A 176 -7.47 -14.07 -6.38
C GLY A 176 -8.19 -14.20 -5.05
N VAL A 177 -7.93 -15.30 -4.34
CA VAL A 177 -8.49 -15.51 -3.00
C VAL A 177 -7.74 -14.62 -2.00
N PRO A 178 -8.43 -13.91 -1.09
CA PRO A 178 -7.77 -13.22 0.02
C PRO A 178 -6.94 -14.21 0.84
N LEU A 179 -5.61 -14.06 0.79
CA LEU A 179 -4.68 -14.89 1.56
C LEU A 179 -4.26 -14.15 2.83
N LEU A 180 -4.25 -14.85 3.96
CA LEU A 180 -3.55 -14.37 5.15
C LEU A 180 -2.07 -14.17 4.80
N ALA A 181 -1.45 -13.14 5.39
CA ALA A 181 -0.07 -12.80 5.08
C ALA A 181 0.88 -14.00 5.25
N ASP A 182 0.77 -14.73 6.37
CA ASP A 182 1.56 -15.94 6.70
C ASP A 182 1.38 -17.13 5.73
N LYS A 183 0.27 -17.13 4.98
CA LYS A 183 -0.05 -18.12 3.95
C LYS A 183 0.19 -17.61 2.54
N ASN A 184 0.64 -16.37 2.38
CA ASN A 184 0.89 -15.78 1.07
C ASN A 184 2.35 -16.04 0.67
N PRO A 185 2.62 -16.95 -0.30
CA PRO A 185 3.99 -17.29 -0.70
C PRO A 185 4.76 -16.13 -1.33
N ARG A 186 4.10 -15.01 -1.61
CA ARG A 186 4.72 -13.81 -2.18
C ARG A 186 5.11 -12.77 -1.13
N VAL A 187 4.71 -12.95 0.12
CA VAL A 187 5.07 -12.05 1.22
C VAL A 187 6.34 -12.60 1.89
N PRO A 188 7.44 -11.82 1.95
CA PRO A 188 8.62 -12.26 2.68
C PRO A 188 8.31 -12.29 4.18
N HIS A 189 8.48 -13.45 4.80
CA HIS A 189 8.41 -13.61 6.25
C HIS A 189 9.81 -13.58 6.82
N THR A 190 10.00 -12.85 7.93
CA THR A 190 11.22 -12.92 8.71
C THR A 190 10.89 -13.69 9.98
N THR A 191 11.46 -14.88 10.12
CA THR A 191 11.28 -15.71 11.32
C THR A 191 12.50 -15.51 12.23
N PHE A 192 12.26 -15.03 13.44
CA PHE A 192 13.31 -14.91 14.45
C PHE A 192 13.30 -16.17 15.30
N SER A 193 14.42 -16.90 15.31
CA SER A 193 14.59 -18.05 16.21
C SER A 193 15.59 -17.70 17.31
N PHE A 194 15.20 -17.96 18.55
CA PHE A 194 16.01 -17.69 19.74
C PHE A 194 16.40 -19.02 20.37
N ASN A 195 17.69 -19.37 20.31
CA ASN A 195 18.22 -20.53 21.01
C ASN A 195 18.91 -20.06 22.30
N TRP A 196 18.31 -20.41 23.44
CA TRP A 196 18.91 -20.16 24.74
C TRP A 196 19.68 -21.39 25.20
N SER A 197 20.97 -21.24 25.48
CA SER A 197 21.73 -22.23 26.24
C SER A 197 22.39 -21.57 27.46
N SER A 198 22.18 -22.17 28.62
CA SER A 198 22.79 -21.74 29.88
C SER A 198 23.82 -22.78 30.30
N SER A 199 25.10 -22.44 30.19
CA SER A 199 26.23 -23.24 30.67
C SER A 199 26.79 -22.58 31.94
N THR A 200 26.69 -23.27 33.08
CA THR A 200 26.97 -22.73 34.42
C THR A 200 28.46 -22.61 34.79
N LYS A 201 29.38 -22.46 33.82
CA LYS A 201 30.80 -22.20 34.13
C LYS A 201 31.49 -21.09 33.34
N GLU A 202 30.95 -20.62 32.20
CA GLU A 202 31.66 -19.63 31.34
C GLU A 202 30.77 -18.47 30.84
N GLY A 203 29.61 -18.24 31.47
CA GLY A 203 28.71 -17.14 31.11
C GLY A 203 27.70 -17.51 30.03
N THR A 204 26.62 -16.72 29.98
CA THR A 204 25.49 -16.91 29.06
C THR A 204 25.92 -16.56 27.63
N LYS A 205 25.81 -17.52 26.71
CA LYS A 205 25.97 -17.27 25.27
C LYS A 205 24.60 -17.03 24.65
N PHE A 206 24.48 -15.94 23.91
CA PHE A 206 23.28 -15.57 23.17
C PHE A 206 23.58 -15.73 21.68
N ASP A 207 22.94 -16.72 21.05
CA ASP A 207 23.02 -16.91 19.60
C ASP A 207 21.71 -16.43 18.97
N ILE A 208 21.79 -15.35 18.19
CA ILE A 208 20.67 -14.82 17.42
C ILE A 208 20.79 -15.35 15.99
N LYS A 209 19.82 -16.15 15.56
CA LYS A 209 19.69 -16.56 14.15
C LYS A 209 18.52 -15.80 13.52
N ILE A 210 18.86 -14.96 12.55
CA ILE A 210 17.88 -14.25 11.73
C ILE A 210 17.77 -15.01 10.41
N ASP A 211 16.76 -15.86 10.30
CA ASP A 211 16.43 -16.50 9.02
C ASP A 211 15.48 -15.58 8.25
N ARG A 212 16.04 -14.91 7.24
CA ARG A 212 15.27 -14.24 6.21
C ARG A 212 14.93 -15.26 5.14
N THR A 213 13.85 -16.00 5.33
CA THR A 213 13.39 -16.96 4.34
C THR A 213 12.43 -16.24 3.38
N PRO A 214 12.81 -16.00 2.11
CA PRO A 214 11.79 -15.68 1.11
C PRO A 214 10.82 -16.86 1.02
N ALA A 215 9.53 -16.58 0.85
CA ALA A 215 8.52 -17.64 0.85
C ALA A 215 8.51 -18.50 -0.44
N VAL A 216 9.56 -18.43 -1.27
CA VAL A 216 9.79 -19.35 -2.40
C VAL A 216 11.28 -19.73 -2.46
N LYS A 217 11.53 -21.04 -2.52
CA LYS A 217 12.72 -21.68 -3.10
C LYS A 217 12.45 -21.94 -4.57
#